data_AF-A0A9D8Q3G3-F1
#
_entry.id   AF-A0A9D8Q3G3-F1
#
_cell.length_a   1.000
_cell.length_b   1.000
_cell.length_c   1.000
_cell.angle_alpha   90.00
_cell.angle_beta   90.00
_cell.angle_gamma   90.00
#
_symmetry.space_group_name_H-M   'P 1'
#
loop_
_entity.id
_entity.type
_entity.pdbx_description
1 polymer ?
#
loop_
_entity_poly.entity_id
_entity_poly.type
_entity_poly.pdbx_seq_one_letter_code
_entity_poly.pdbx_strand_id
1 'polypeptide(L)'
;MSQFLDRLTFFRKNVETFSDGHGVVTREDRSWEDGYRKRWQHDKIVRSTHGVNCTGSCSWKIYVKGGIVTWETQQTDYPRTRP
;
A
#
# COMPACT_ATOMS: atom_id res chain seq x y z
N MET A 1 12.35 19.22 -1.85
CA MET A 1 13.72 19.37 -2.40
C MET A 1 13.67 19.37 -3.92
N SER A 2 14.67 19.96 -4.57
CA SER A 2 14.74 19.98 -6.04
C SER A 2 15.43 18.71 -6.55
N GLN A 3 14.68 17.87 -7.26
CA GLN A 3 15.17 16.64 -7.89
C GLN A 3 16.38 16.89 -8.81
N PHE A 4 16.48 18.10 -9.38
CA PHE A 4 17.62 18.50 -10.20
C PHE A 4 18.90 18.72 -9.37
N LEU A 5 18.82 19.44 -8.25
CA LEU A 5 19.98 19.69 -7.38
C LEU A 5 20.43 18.40 -6.67
N ASP A 6 19.51 17.52 -6.32
CA ASP A 6 19.80 16.23 -5.67
C ASP A 6 20.62 15.28 -6.58
N ARG A 7 20.66 15.52 -7.90
CA ARG A 7 21.52 14.78 -8.83
C ARG A 7 22.98 15.21 -8.74
N LEU A 8 23.24 16.47 -8.36
CA LEU A 8 24.61 16.99 -8.24
C LEU A 8 25.37 16.35 -7.06
N THR A 9 24.67 15.74 -6.10
CA THR A 9 25.28 15.08 -4.93
C THR A 9 25.48 13.57 -5.12
N PHE A 10 25.57 13.07 -6.36
CA PHE A 10 25.61 11.64 -6.70
C PHE A 10 26.54 10.80 -5.81
N PHE A 11 27.82 11.21 -5.66
CA PHE A 11 28.80 10.44 -4.88
C PHE A 11 28.54 10.43 -3.36
N ARG A 12 27.69 11.32 -2.84
CA ARG A 12 27.33 11.35 -1.41
C ARG A 12 26.16 10.40 -1.06
N LYS A 13 25.55 9.73 -2.04
CA LYS A 13 24.36 8.89 -1.85
C LYS A 13 24.67 7.45 -1.44
N ASN A 14 25.87 6.96 -1.74
CA ASN A 14 26.31 5.62 -1.36
C ASN A 14 26.74 5.62 0.11
N VAL A 15 26.15 4.75 0.93
CA VAL A 15 26.38 4.70 2.38
C VAL A 15 27.33 3.56 2.74
N GLU A 16 27.11 2.37 2.18
CA GLU A 16 27.85 1.15 2.53
C GLU A 16 27.79 0.15 1.36
N THR A 17 28.76 -0.76 1.29
CA THR A 17 28.72 -1.93 0.39
C THR A 17 28.42 -3.19 1.17
N PHE A 18 27.80 -4.18 0.53
CA PHE A 18 27.51 -5.46 1.16
C PHE A 18 27.81 -6.62 0.20
N SER A 19 27.92 -7.84 0.74
CA SER A 19 28.23 -9.06 0.00
C SER A 19 29.50 -8.95 -0.85
N ASP A 20 30.64 -8.67 -0.20
CA ASP A 20 31.97 -8.55 -0.85
C ASP A 20 31.98 -7.58 -2.05
N GLY A 21 31.21 -6.49 -1.94
CA GLY A 21 31.11 -5.46 -2.99
C GLY A 21 30.07 -5.75 -4.07
N HIS A 22 29.29 -6.82 -3.96
CA HIS A 22 28.21 -7.12 -4.91
C HIS A 22 27.03 -6.14 -4.82
N GLY A 23 26.78 -5.58 -3.63
CA GLY A 23 25.67 -4.67 -3.38
C GLY A 23 26.10 -3.33 -2.80
N VAL A 24 25.26 -2.31 -3.00
CA VAL A 24 25.41 -0.97 -2.40
C VAL A 24 24.13 -0.58 -1.69
N VAL A 25 24.26 -0.07 -0.47
CA VAL A 25 23.18 0.59 0.25
C VAL A 25 23.19 2.07 -0.12
N THR A 26 22.07 2.57 -0.62
CA THR A 26 21.91 3.98 -0.98
C THR A 26 20.93 4.68 -0.04
N ARG A 27 21.18 5.97 0.20
CA ARG A 27 20.25 6.85 0.92
C ARG A 27 19.66 7.86 -0.05
N GLU A 28 18.82 7.36 -0.96
CA GLU A 28 18.11 8.19 -1.92
C GLU A 28 16.74 8.62 -1.41
N ASP A 29 16.23 9.71 -1.98
CA ASP A 29 14.85 10.10 -1.77
C ASP A 29 13.89 9.03 -2.31
N ARG A 30 12.95 8.61 -1.46
CA ARG A 30 11.88 7.64 -1.80
C ARG A 30 10.50 8.27 -1.67
N SER A 31 10.41 9.60 -1.77
CA SER A 31 9.14 10.33 -1.64
C SER A 31 8.11 9.94 -2.70
N TRP A 32 8.56 9.48 -3.88
CA TRP A 32 7.70 9.00 -4.96
C TRP A 32 6.78 7.84 -4.52
N GLU A 33 7.18 7.05 -3.52
CA GLU A 33 6.40 5.93 -2.99
C GLU A 33 5.08 6.39 -2.35
N ASP A 34 4.99 7.66 -1.95
CA ASP A 34 3.74 8.25 -1.46
C ASP A 34 2.62 8.19 -2.49
N GLY A 35 2.94 8.09 -3.80
CA GLY A 35 1.95 7.87 -4.84
C GLY A 35 1.12 6.60 -4.59
N TYR A 36 1.79 5.47 -4.30
CA TYR A 36 1.12 4.21 -3.99
C TYR A 36 0.46 4.23 -2.62
N ARG A 37 1.09 4.86 -1.61
CA ARG A 37 0.49 5.03 -0.27
C ARG A 37 -0.84 5.79 -0.36
N LYS A 38 -0.86 6.90 -1.09
CA LYS A 38 -2.06 7.74 -1.30
C LYS A 38 -3.13 7.03 -2.13
N ARG A 39 -2.76 6.14 -3.05
CA ARG A 39 -3.74 5.30 -3.78
C ARG A 39 -4.47 4.36 -2.82
N TRP A 40 -3.74 3.70 -1.91
CA TRP A 40 -4.30 2.70 -0.99
C TRP A 40 -5.12 3.30 0.16
N GLN A 41 -4.73 4.48 0.65
CA GLN A 41 -5.51 5.23 1.63
C GLN A 41 -6.94 5.47 1.12
N HIS A 42 -7.90 5.55 2.04
CA HIS A 42 -9.33 5.66 1.74
C HIS A 42 -10.01 6.44 2.86
N ASP A 43 -11.22 6.92 2.61
CA ASP A 43 -11.95 7.81 3.51
C ASP A 43 -12.62 7.00 4.62
N LYS A 44 -13.26 5.88 4.25
CA LYS A 44 -13.96 4.98 5.17
C LYS A 44 -14.12 3.58 4.59
N ILE A 45 -14.44 2.65 5.48
CA ILE A 45 -14.83 1.28 5.15
C ILE A 45 -16.27 1.08 5.62
N VAL A 46 -17.11 0.48 4.76
CA VAL A 46 -18.49 0.10 5.07
C VAL A 46 -18.65 -1.41 4.91
N ARG A 47 -19.46 -2.07 5.76
CA ARG A 47 -19.78 -3.50 5.62
C ARG A 47 -20.91 -3.70 4.61
N SER A 48 -20.73 -4.65 3.70
CA SER A 48 -21.78 -5.10 2.78
C SER A 48 -21.60 -6.59 2.40
N THR A 49 -22.41 -7.06 1.46
CA THR A 49 -22.35 -8.41 0.85
C THR A 49 -22.80 -8.35 -0.62
N HIS A 50 -22.64 -9.45 -1.35
CA HIS A 50 -23.14 -9.60 -2.72
C HIS A 50 -24.49 -10.33 -2.70
N GLY A 51 -25.56 -9.65 -3.10
CA GLY A 51 -26.91 -10.22 -3.23
C GLY A 51 -27.08 -11.08 -4.49
N VAL A 52 -26.25 -12.10 -4.66
CA VAL A 52 -26.22 -12.99 -5.82
C VAL A 52 -26.34 -14.45 -5.38
N ASN A 53 -26.95 -15.30 -6.21
CA ASN A 53 -27.21 -16.70 -5.90
C ASN A 53 -25.94 -17.58 -6.03
N CYS A 54 -24.97 -17.37 -5.15
CA CYS A 54 -23.66 -18.03 -5.19
C CYS A 54 -23.34 -18.88 -3.95
N THR A 55 -24.27 -18.98 -2.99
CA THR A 55 -24.13 -19.62 -1.66
C THR A 55 -23.02 -19.09 -0.75
N GLY A 56 -22.15 -18.20 -1.23
CA GLY A 56 -21.00 -17.71 -0.47
C GLY A 56 -21.37 -16.91 0.78
N SER A 57 -22.36 -16.01 0.68
CA SER A 57 -22.78 -15.13 1.80
C SER A 57 -21.62 -14.34 2.45
N CYS A 58 -20.61 -14.01 1.65
CA CYS A 58 -19.38 -13.38 2.13
C CYS A 58 -19.63 -11.92 2.53
N SER A 59 -19.26 -11.54 3.76
CA SER A 59 -19.14 -10.17 4.23
C SER A 59 -17.88 -9.49 3.67
N TRP A 60 -18.04 -8.27 3.16
CA TRP A 60 -17.00 -7.47 2.52
C TRP A 60 -16.80 -6.12 3.21
N LYS A 61 -15.57 -5.61 3.09
CA LYS A 61 -15.14 -4.24 3.36
C LYS A 61 -15.24 -3.46 2.06
N ILE A 62 -16.20 -2.54 1.98
CA ILE A 62 -16.35 -1.64 0.82
C ILE A 62 -15.56 -0.36 1.10
N TYR A 63 -14.57 -0.07 0.25
CA TYR A 63 -13.69 1.08 0.40
C TYR A 63 -14.25 2.27 -0.36
N VAL A 64 -14.48 3.37 0.36
CA VAL A 64 -14.88 4.66 -0.21
C VAL A 64 -13.68 5.59 -0.21
N LYS A 65 -13.38 6.23 -1.33
CA LYS A 65 -12.29 7.19 -1.48
C LYS A 65 -12.69 8.32 -2.40
N GLY A 66 -12.48 9.57 -1.99
CA GLY A 66 -12.96 10.73 -2.74
C GLY A 66 -14.49 10.74 -2.87
N GLY A 67 -15.19 10.19 -1.87
CA GLY A 67 -16.66 10.09 -1.88
C GLY A 67 -17.26 9.04 -2.83
N ILE A 68 -16.44 8.26 -3.55
CA ILE A 68 -16.91 7.19 -4.46
C ILE A 68 -16.44 5.80 -4.00
N VAL A 69 -17.17 4.75 -4.38
CA VAL A 69 -16.74 3.36 -4.15
C VAL A 69 -15.58 3.03 -5.09
N THR A 70 -14.47 2.50 -4.56
CA THR A 70 -13.26 2.26 -5.36
C THR A 70 -12.82 0.80 -5.46
N TRP A 71 -12.97 0.01 -4.41
CA TRP A 71 -12.72 -1.44 -4.41
C TRP A 71 -13.31 -2.10 -3.15
N GLU A 72 -13.21 -3.42 -3.06
CA GLU A 72 -13.61 -4.20 -1.91
C GLU A 72 -12.55 -5.24 -1.52
N THR A 73 -12.45 -5.56 -0.23
CA THR A 73 -11.69 -6.72 0.29
C THR A 73 -12.56 -7.46 1.30
N GLN A 74 -12.23 -8.72 1.58
CA GLN A 74 -13.04 -9.55 2.47
C GLN A 74 -12.99 -9.04 3.92
N GLN A 75 -14.11 -9.18 4.64
CA GLN A 75 -14.10 -9.12 6.10
C GLN A 75 -13.51 -10.42 6.66
N THR A 76 -12.83 -10.29 7.79
CA THR A 76 -12.13 -11.41 8.44
C THR A 76 -12.57 -11.57 9.90
N ASP A 77 -13.71 -11.00 10.26
CA ASP A 77 -14.20 -10.86 11.62
C ASP A 77 -15.50 -11.60 11.88
N TYR A 78 -15.76 -12.68 11.14
CA TYR A 78 -16.80 -13.63 11.53
C TYR A 78 -16.51 -14.18 12.93
N PRO A 79 -17.55 -14.52 13.71
CA PRO A 79 -17.37 -15.29 14.94
C PRO A 79 -16.50 -16.51 14.68
N ARG A 80 -15.39 -16.62 15.43
CA ARG A 80 -14.44 -17.73 15.27
C ARG A 80 -15.13 -19.05 15.59
N THR A 81 -14.74 -20.09 14.86
CA THR A 81 -15.10 -21.46 15.18
C THR A 81 -14.38 -21.94 16.45
N ARG A 82 -14.65 -23.19 16.86
CA ARG A 82 -13.86 -23.88 17.89
C ARG A 82 -12.35 -23.83 17.56
N PRO A 83 -11.47 -23.77 18.59
CA PRO A 83 -10.04 -23.96 18.42
C PRO A 83 -9.70 -25.27 17.70
#